data_AF-A0A7C6Z2P8-F1
#
_entry.id   AF-A0A7C6Z2P8-F1
#
_cell.length_a   1.000
_cell.length_b   1.000
_cell.length_c   1.000
_cell.angle_alpha   90.00
_cell.angle_beta   90.00
_cell.angle_gamma   90.00
#
_symmetry.space_group_name_H-M   'P 1'
#
loop_
_entity.id
_entity.type
_entity.pdbx_description
1 polymer ?
#
loop_
_entity_poly.entity_id
_entity_poly.type
_entity_poly.pdbx_seq_one_letter_code
_entity_poly.pdbx_strand_id
1 'polypeptide(L)' 'EKVEKLPARDAAEKALSAITTLSQDISIPSGLTELGVKEEDLQTMAINAMKDACSLTNPRLAKLDDIIQIYKNAL' A
#
# COMPACT_ATOMS: atom_id res chain seq x y z
N GLU A 1 -18.76 5.30 4.83
CA GLU A 1 -18.37 6.67 5.23
C GLU A 1 -19.19 7.71 4.46
N LYS A 2 -19.80 8.68 5.14
CA LYS A 2 -20.32 9.90 4.49
C LYS A 2 -19.15 10.86 4.27
N VAL A 3 -18.98 11.31 3.03
CA VAL A 3 -17.86 12.18 2.60
C VAL A 3 -18.35 13.44 1.89
N GLU A 4 -19.66 13.59 1.73
CA GLU A 4 -20.27 14.76 1.12
C GLU A 4 -19.88 16.02 1.91
N LYS A 5 -19.44 17.06 1.21
CA LYS A 5 -18.99 18.36 1.74
C LYS A 5 -17.60 18.38 2.40
N LEU A 6 -16.84 17.29 2.36
CA LEU A 6 -15.42 17.31 2.77
C LEU A 6 -14.51 17.82 1.64
N PRO A 7 -13.38 18.48 1.97
CA PRO A 7 -12.29 18.65 1.02
C PRO A 7 -11.84 17.32 0.43
N ALA A 8 -11.41 17.32 -0.83
CA ALA A 8 -11.03 16.08 -1.53
C ALA A 8 -9.95 15.28 -0.81
N ARG A 9 -9.01 15.96 -0.13
CA ARG A 9 -7.96 15.28 0.65
C ARG A 9 -8.54 14.53 1.85
N ASP A 10 -9.41 15.18 2.61
CA ASP A 10 -10.03 14.58 3.81
C ASP A 10 -10.93 13.40 3.43
N ALA A 11 -11.62 13.49 2.30
CA ALA A 11 -12.39 12.37 1.75
C ALA A 11 -11.49 11.18 1.37
N ALA A 12 -10.29 11.42 0.82
CA ALA A 12 -9.33 10.36 0.52
C ALA A 12 -8.76 9.70 1.79
N GLU A 13 -8.48 10.47 2.84
CA GLU A 13 -8.03 9.92 4.15
C GLU A 13 -9.10 9.03 4.80
N LYS A 14 -10.38 9.41 4.66
CA LYS A 14 -11.49 8.56 5.10
C LYS A 14 -11.55 7.23 4.35
N ALA A 15 -11.25 7.23 3.06
CA ALA A 15 -11.18 6.00 2.27
C ALA A 15 -10.06 5.07 2.78
N LEU A 16 -8.88 5.61 3.09
CA LEU A 16 -7.78 4.85 3.70
C LEU A 16 -8.18 4.26 5.05
N SER A 17 -8.80 5.07 5.91
CA SER A 17 -9.25 4.64 7.24
C SER A 17 -10.27 3.49 7.14
N ALA A 18 -11.20 3.57 6.19
CA ALA A 18 -12.20 2.53 5.96
C ALA A 18 -11.56 1.22 5.47
N ILE A 19 -10.55 1.29 4.58
CA ILE A 19 -9.80 0.12 4.12
C ILE A 19 -9.09 -0.55 5.29
N THR A 20 -8.37 0.22 6.11
CA THR A 20 -7.65 -0.32 7.28
C THR A 20 -8.60 -0.94 8.30
N THR A 21 -9.74 -0.30 8.57
CA THR A 21 -10.77 -0.81 9.48
C THR A 21 -11.30 -2.16 9.00
N LEU A 22 -11.68 -2.25 7.72
CA LEU A 22 -12.19 -3.50 7.14
C LEU A 22 -11.15 -4.62 7.22
N SER A 23 -9.89 -4.35 6.87
CA SER A 23 -8.81 -5.34 6.97
C SER A 23 -8.67 -5.91 8.38
N GLN A 24 -8.78 -5.07 9.40
CA GLN A 24 -8.74 -5.50 10.81
C GLN A 24 -9.98 -6.31 11.20
N ASP A 25 -11.18 -5.89 10.79
CA ASP A 25 -12.44 -6.56 11.10
C ASP A 25 -12.47 -8.02 10.59
N ILE A 26 -11.80 -8.29 9.47
CA ILE A 26 -11.68 -9.64 8.89
C ILE A 26 -10.32 -10.31 9.19
N SER A 27 -9.54 -9.76 10.12
CA SER A 27 -8.28 -10.33 10.62
C SER A 27 -7.20 -10.53 9.55
N ILE A 28 -7.08 -9.60 8.60
CA ILE A 28 -5.90 -9.53 7.72
C ILE A 28 -4.68 -9.10 8.55
N PRO A 29 -3.51 -9.76 8.42
CA PRO A 29 -2.27 -9.36 9.07
C PRO A 29 -1.93 -7.89 8.86
N SER A 30 -1.46 -7.20 9.90
CA SER A 30 -1.29 -5.75 9.87
C SER A 30 -0.11 -5.27 9.01
N GLY A 31 0.79 -6.19 8.66
CA GLY A 31 1.97 -5.90 7.86
C GLY A 31 2.68 -7.16 7.35
N LEU A 32 3.69 -6.95 6.52
CA LEU A 32 4.49 -7.97 5.87
C LEU A 32 5.36 -8.75 6.86
N THR A 33 5.70 -8.16 8.02
CA THR A 33 6.42 -8.88 9.10
C THR A 33 5.64 -10.09 9.59
N GLU A 34 4.32 -9.98 9.75
CA GLU A 34 3.46 -11.12 10.16
C GLU A 34 3.40 -12.24 9.11
N LEU A 35 3.72 -11.92 7.84
CA LEU A 35 3.81 -12.87 6.74
C LEU A 35 5.23 -13.44 6.57
N GLY A 36 6.20 -13.04 7.41
CA GLY A 36 7.57 -13.51 7.39
C GLY A 36 8.46 -12.84 6.33
N VAL A 37 8.04 -11.71 5.76
CA VAL A 37 8.86 -10.92 4.85
C VAL A 37 9.99 -10.25 5.63
N LYS A 38 11.18 -10.22 5.05
CA LYS A 38 12.36 -9.59 5.65
C LYS A 38 12.79 -8.36 4.88
N GLU A 39 13.47 -7.43 5.56
CA GLU A 39 13.97 -6.22 4.91
C GLU A 39 14.96 -6.54 3.76
N GLU A 40 15.74 -7.62 3.89
CA GLU A 40 16.68 -8.09 2.86
C GLU A 40 16.00 -8.49 1.53
N ASP A 41 14.71 -8.83 1.56
CA ASP A 41 13.96 -9.26 0.37
C ASP A 41 13.36 -8.08 -0.42
N LEU A 42 13.23 -6.90 0.21
CA LEU A 42 12.47 -5.78 -0.35
C LEU A 42 13.01 -5.28 -1.69
N GLN A 43 14.33 -5.29 -1.87
CA GLN A 43 14.94 -4.87 -3.13
C GLN A 43 14.54 -5.80 -4.28
N THR A 44 14.58 -7.11 -4.06
CA THR A 44 14.17 -8.11 -5.05
C THR A 44 12.67 -8.01 -5.35
N MET A 45 11.84 -7.87 -4.30
CA MET A 45 10.39 -7.67 -4.45
C MET A 45 10.05 -6.41 -5.25
N ALA A 46 10.75 -5.31 -5.01
CA ALA A 46 10.51 -4.05 -5.72
C ALA A 46 10.92 -4.12 -7.20
N ILE A 47 12.05 -4.76 -7.52
CA ILE A 47 12.47 -5.00 -8.91
C ILE A 47 11.44 -5.86 -9.65
N ASN A 48 10.87 -6.87 -9.00
CA ASN A 48 9.83 -7.70 -9.59
C ASN A 48 8.53 -6.92 -9.79
N ALA A 49 8.11 -6.11 -8.82
CA ALA A 49 6.93 -5.25 -8.96
C ALA A 49 7.06 -4.25 -10.12
N MET A 50 8.25 -3.68 -10.36
CA MET A 50 8.49 -2.81 -11.52
C MET A 50 8.29 -3.49 -12.88
N LYS A 51 8.44 -4.82 -12.94
CA LYS A 51 8.26 -5.62 -14.16
C LYS A 51 6.82 -6.11 -14.34
N ASP A 52 5.98 -5.95 -13.33
CA ASP A 52 4.58 -6.36 -13.38
C ASP A 52 3.76 -5.43 -14.29
N ALA A 53 2.91 -6.03 -15.13
CA ALA A 53 2.10 -5.27 -16.09
C ALA A 53 1.13 -4.28 -15.41
N CYS A 54 0.70 -4.55 -14.18
CA CYS A 54 -0.14 -3.63 -13.41
C CYS A 54 0.58 -2.32 -13.06
N SER A 55 1.92 -2.30 -13.04
CA SER A 55 2.69 -1.06 -12.83
C SER A 55 2.48 -0.04 -13.95
N LEU A 56 2.10 -0.48 -15.17
CA LEU A 56 1.81 0.41 -16.30
C LEU A 56 0.52 1.20 -16.13
N THR A 57 -0.48 0.64 -15.43
CA THR A 57 -1.79 1.26 -15.24
C THR A 57 -1.92 2.01 -13.91
N ASN A 58 -0.89 1.97 -13.05
CA ASN A 58 -0.87 2.74 -11.82
C ASN A 58 -0.93 4.25 -12.15
N PRO A 59 -1.85 5.03 -11.54
CA PRO A 59 -2.04 6.45 -11.88
C PRO A 59 -0.82 7.33 -11.57
N ARG A 60 0.16 6.80 -10.83
CA ARG A 60 1.45 7.42 -10.55
C ARG A 60 2.57 6.51 -11.02
N LEU A 61 3.44 7.00 -11.91
CA LEU A 61 4.66 6.27 -12.27
C LEU A 61 5.58 6.19 -11.04
N ALA A 62 5.77 4.98 -10.51
CA ALA A 62 6.63 4.73 -9.36
C ALA A 62 8.09 4.47 -9.80
N LYS A 63 9.04 4.99 -9.04
CA LYS A 63 10.45 4.61 -9.13
C LYS A 63 10.72 3.41 -8.20
N LEU A 64 11.87 2.76 -8.40
CA LEU A 64 12.28 1.65 -7.54
C LEU A 64 12.24 2.02 -6.05
N ASP A 65 12.78 3.18 -5.69
CA ASP A 65 12.82 3.67 -4.31
C ASP A 65 11.42 3.95 -3.74
N ASP A 66 10.46 4.38 -4.56
CA ASP A 66 9.07 4.57 -4.12
C ASP A 66 8.47 3.23 -3.68
N ILE A 67 8.70 2.17 -4.46
CA ILE A 67 8.18 0.82 -4.18
C ILE A 67 8.88 0.22 -2.95
N ILE A 68 10.20 0.38 -2.84
CA ILE A 68 10.95 -0.05 -1.65
C ILE A 68 10.40 0.65 -0.41
N GLN A 69 10.15 1.97 -0.48
CA GLN A 69 9.61 2.71 0.65
C GLN A 69 8.18 2.27 1.01
N ILE A 70 7.34 1.94 0.02
CA ILE A 70 6.00 1.38 0.27
C ILE A 70 6.12 0.04 1.02
N TYR A 71 7.03 -0.85 0.61
CA TYR A 71 7.26 -2.09 1.34
C TYR A 71 7.81 -1.86 2.75
N LYS A 72 8.71 -0.89 2.95
CA LYS A 72 9.20 -0.53 4.28
C LYS A 72 8.11 0.01 5.19
N ASN A 73 7.17 0.78 4.65
CA ASN A 73 6.01 1.27 5.42
C ASN A 73 5.03 0.15 5.78
N ALA A 74 5.08 -0.98 5.06
CA ALA A 74 4.22 -2.13 5.25
C ALA A 74 4.89 -3.27 6.02
N LEU A 75 6.20 -3.19 6.33
CA LEU A 75 6.87 -4.11 7.24
C LEU A 75 6.32 -3.94 8.66
#